data_AF-A0A7W3SZN3-F1
#
_entry.id   AF-A0A7W3SZN3-F1
#
_cell.length_a   1.000
_cell.length_b   1.000
_cell.length_c   1.000
_cell.angle_alpha   90.00
_cell.angle_beta   90.00
_cell.angle_gamma   90.00
#
_symmetry.space_group_name_H-M   'P 1'
#
loop_
_entity.id
_entity.type
_entity.pdbx_description
1 polymer ?
#
loop_
_entity_poly.entity_id
_entity_poly.type
_entity_poly.pdbx_seq_one_letter_code
_entity_poly.pdbx_strand_id
1 'polypeptide(L)'
;MLRGIREVAERTPPQRERYVDLLRAVAITAVVLGHWLVVNVTYDGAGDLDGYSVLGELTWSHPVTWVFQVMPLFFLVGGYANGASWDSHRRRGVDTAGWLLTRGNRLLIPTTVLIVLAAVAAPVARLAGAAEDVTETAVWLVAIPLWFLTAYLAVVMLTPILHPLHRRAGWTVIVVLVGVVALTDAAEQLLGVPHITLVNYLLVWLAVHQVGFAWRDGMLDDRRVAAGLA
;
A
#
# COMPACT_ATOMS: atom_id res chain seq x y z
N MET A 1 -23.29 -15.18 17.60
CA MET A 1 -22.39 -14.52 16.63
C MET A 1 -21.04 -15.22 16.46
N LEU A 2 -20.32 -15.59 17.54
CA LEU A 2 -19.02 -16.28 17.47
C LEU A 2 -19.02 -17.68 16.80
N ARG A 3 -20.12 -18.43 16.88
CA ARG A 3 -20.22 -19.78 16.25
C ARG A 3 -20.21 -19.75 14.72
N GLY A 4 -20.84 -18.75 14.10
CA GLY A 4 -20.88 -18.62 12.64
C GLY A 4 -19.51 -18.28 12.04
N ILE A 5 -18.71 -17.46 12.74
CA ILE A 5 -17.33 -17.15 12.33
C ILE A 5 -16.45 -18.40 12.37
N ARG A 6 -16.63 -19.26 13.39
CA ARG A 6 -15.90 -20.52 13.53
C ARG A 6 -16.25 -21.53 12.44
N GLU A 7 -17.53 -21.62 12.07
CA GLU A 7 -18.00 -22.54 11.04
C GLU A 7 -17.56 -22.12 9.63
N VAL A 8 -17.54 -20.81 9.33
CA VAL A 8 -16.96 -20.27 8.10
C VAL A 8 -15.43 -20.48 8.07
N ALA A 9 -14.76 -20.35 9.22
CA ALA A 9 -13.33 -20.67 9.33
C ALA A 9 -13.07 -22.15 9.03
N GLU A 10 -13.87 -23.06 9.60
CA GLU A 10 -13.71 -24.52 9.44
C GLU A 10 -14.01 -25.02 8.01
N ARG A 11 -14.92 -24.36 7.27
CA ARG A 11 -15.21 -24.71 5.86
C ARG A 11 -14.23 -24.14 4.83
N THR A 12 -13.29 -23.30 5.24
CA THR A 12 -12.28 -22.74 4.33
C THR A 12 -11.03 -23.63 4.33
N PRO A 13 -10.58 -24.13 3.16
CA PRO A 13 -9.51 -25.12 3.08
C PRO A 13 -8.21 -24.66 3.76
N PRO A 14 -7.43 -25.58 4.41
CA PRO A 14 -6.29 -25.25 5.27
C PRO A 14 -5.10 -24.59 4.55
N GLN A 15 -5.17 -24.47 3.22
CA GLN A 15 -4.14 -23.85 2.38
C GLN A 15 -4.27 -22.32 2.28
N ARG A 16 -5.35 -21.72 2.79
CA ARG A 16 -5.52 -20.27 2.85
C ARG A 16 -5.12 -19.78 4.24
N GLU A 17 -3.99 -19.09 4.32
CA GLU A 17 -3.50 -18.53 5.59
C GLU A 17 -4.52 -17.52 6.15
N ARG A 18 -5.37 -17.99 7.05
CA ARG A 18 -6.43 -17.21 7.73
C ARG A 18 -5.87 -15.93 8.36
N TYR A 19 -4.61 -15.98 8.78
CA TYR A 19 -3.87 -14.85 9.32
C TYR A 19 -3.71 -13.72 8.29
N VAL A 20 -3.35 -14.04 7.05
CA VAL A 20 -3.20 -13.05 5.95
C VAL A 20 -4.54 -12.45 5.55
N ASP A 21 -5.59 -13.28 5.52
CA ASP A 21 -6.93 -12.79 5.21
C ASP A 21 -7.46 -11.86 6.31
N LEU A 22 -7.23 -12.18 7.58
CA LEU A 22 -7.53 -11.30 8.71
C LEU A 22 -6.73 -10.00 8.62
N LEU A 23 -5.42 -10.08 8.35
CA LEU A 23 -4.55 -8.92 8.24
C LEU A 23 -4.95 -8.01 7.07
N ARG A 24 -5.36 -8.60 5.94
CA ARG A 24 -5.93 -7.85 4.81
C ARG A 24 -7.26 -7.21 5.18
N ALA A 25 -8.13 -7.90 5.91
CA ALA A 25 -9.39 -7.34 6.37
C ALA A 25 -9.17 -6.18 7.36
N VAL A 26 -8.23 -6.32 8.30
CA VAL A 26 -7.83 -5.25 9.22
C VAL A 26 -7.20 -4.08 8.45
N ALA A 27 -6.32 -4.35 7.48
CA ALA A 27 -5.72 -3.32 6.64
C ALA A 27 -6.78 -2.56 5.83
N ILE A 28 -7.71 -3.26 5.17
CA ILE A 28 -8.82 -2.63 4.44
C ILE A 28 -9.70 -1.81 5.39
N THR A 29 -10.02 -2.35 6.57
CA THR A 29 -10.83 -1.64 7.58
C THR A 29 -10.11 -0.39 8.07
N ALA A 30 -8.79 -0.46 8.31
CA ALA A 30 -7.98 0.69 8.68
C ALA A 30 -7.87 1.71 7.54
N VAL A 31 -7.75 1.29 6.27
CA VAL A 31 -7.78 2.18 5.09
C VAL A 31 -9.10 2.92 5.06
N VAL A 32 -10.22 2.19 5.16
CA VAL A 32 -11.56 2.77 5.15
C VAL A 32 -11.68 3.75 6.32
N LEU A 33 -11.46 3.33 7.56
CA LEU A 33 -11.55 4.20 8.73
C LEU A 33 -10.63 5.43 8.64
N GLY A 34 -9.40 5.26 8.13
CA GLY A 34 -8.46 6.36 7.91
C GLY A 34 -8.94 7.36 6.86
N HIS A 35 -9.50 6.89 5.73
CA HIS A 35 -10.08 7.77 4.71
C HIS A 35 -11.30 8.52 5.27
N TRP A 36 -12.16 7.84 6.04
CA TRP A 36 -13.31 8.46 6.68
C TRP A 36 -12.94 9.46 7.79
N LEU A 37 -11.78 9.27 8.43
CA LEU A 37 -11.28 10.19 9.46
C LEU A 37 -10.60 11.44 8.86
N VAL A 38 -10.01 11.30 7.66
CA VAL A 38 -9.31 12.39 6.95
C VAL A 38 -10.27 13.21 6.06
N VAL A 39 -11.37 12.61 5.60
CA VAL A 39 -12.41 13.32 4.84
C VAL A 39 -13.35 14.02 5.82
N ASN A 40 -13.06 15.28 6.12
CA ASN A 40 -14.05 16.18 6.70
C ASN A 40 -14.57 17.09 5.57
N VAL A 41 -15.77 16.82 5.08
CA VAL A 41 -16.48 17.72 4.16
C VAL A 41 -17.31 18.63 5.05
N THR A 42 -16.78 19.81 5.38
CA THR A 42 -17.55 20.87 6.02
C THR A 42 -18.06 21.85 4.98
N TYR A 43 -19.33 22.23 5.08
CA TYR A 43 -19.87 23.37 4.36
C TYR A 43 -19.44 24.65 5.09
N ASP A 44 -18.95 25.64 4.33
CA ASP A 44 -18.88 27.03 4.78
C ASP A 44 -20.30 27.51 5.18
N GLY A 45 -20.40 28.36 6.20
CA GLY A 45 -21.64 29.04 6.60
C GLY A 45 -22.28 29.89 5.48
N ALA A 46 -21.62 30.11 4.34
CA ALA A 46 -22.14 30.74 3.13
C ALA A 46 -22.64 29.76 2.06
N GLY A 47 -22.48 28.44 2.23
CA GLY A 47 -23.05 27.41 1.34
C GLY A 47 -22.16 26.96 0.18
N ASP A 48 -20.90 27.39 0.11
CA ASP A 48 -19.91 26.86 -0.84
C ASP A 48 -19.16 25.63 -0.30
N LEU A 49 -18.80 24.73 -1.23
CA LEU A 49 -18.16 23.43 -0.98
C LEU A 49 -16.65 23.61 -0.92
N ASP A 50 -16.10 23.90 0.27
CA ASP A 50 -14.67 24.08 0.45
C ASP A 50 -14.00 22.84 1.05
N GLY A 51 -13.12 22.21 0.28
CA GLY A 51 -12.42 20.98 0.63
C GLY A 51 -11.17 21.25 1.47
N TYR A 52 -11.31 21.82 2.67
CA TYR A 52 -10.15 22.08 3.54
C TYR A 52 -9.65 20.83 4.26
N SER A 53 -8.38 20.49 4.06
CA SER A 53 -7.65 19.50 4.85
C SER A 53 -7.29 20.07 6.22
N VAL A 54 -7.97 19.59 7.28
CA VAL A 54 -7.74 19.92 8.69
C VAL A 54 -6.30 19.58 9.17
N LEU A 55 -5.51 18.85 8.39
CA LEU A 55 -4.11 18.54 8.70
C LEU A 55 -3.15 19.74 8.65
N GLY A 56 -3.54 20.85 8.02
CA GLY A 56 -2.69 22.04 7.92
C GLY A 56 -2.55 22.84 9.22
N GLU A 57 -3.54 22.78 10.12
CA GLU A 57 -3.60 23.67 11.29
C GLU A 57 -3.36 22.97 12.65
N LEU A 58 -3.52 21.64 12.74
CA LEU A 58 -3.32 20.89 13.98
C LEU A 58 -2.04 20.05 13.95
N THR A 59 -0.90 20.68 14.21
CA THR A 59 0.42 20.01 14.39
C THR A 59 0.41 18.91 15.47
N TRP A 60 -0.50 18.95 16.45
CA TRP A 60 -0.71 17.87 17.45
C TRP A 60 -1.28 16.59 16.83
N SER A 61 -1.94 16.65 15.67
CA SER A 61 -2.49 15.47 14.98
C SER A 61 -1.46 14.71 14.13
N HIS A 62 -0.27 15.27 13.88
CA HIS A 62 0.80 14.61 13.12
C HIS A 62 1.18 13.23 13.69
N PRO A 63 1.36 13.01 15.00
CA PRO A 63 1.64 11.67 15.54
C PRO A 63 0.47 10.69 15.34
N VAL A 64 -0.77 11.20 15.30
CA VAL A 64 -1.96 10.39 15.02
C VAL A 64 -1.97 9.94 13.57
N THR A 65 -1.52 10.77 12.62
CA THR A 65 -1.39 10.38 11.21
C THR A 65 -0.31 9.32 10.99
N TRP A 66 0.70 9.24 11.86
CA TRP A 66 1.65 8.12 11.90
C TRP A 66 1.02 6.80 12.34
N VAL A 67 0.14 6.82 13.35
CA VAL A 67 -0.58 5.60 13.80
C VAL A 67 -1.61 5.14 12.76
N PHE A 68 -2.28 6.09 12.11
CA PHE A 68 -3.21 5.82 11.01
C PHE A 68 -2.53 5.71 9.65
N GLN A 69 -1.19 5.66 9.59
CA GLN A 69 -0.49 5.52 8.32
C GLN A 69 -0.70 4.10 7.81
N VAL A 70 -1.74 3.92 6.98
CA VAL A 70 -2.12 2.60 6.50
C VAL A 70 -1.15 2.08 5.43
N MET A 71 -0.36 2.97 4.82
CA MET A 71 0.53 2.62 3.72
C MET A 71 1.67 1.69 4.14
N PRO A 72 2.50 1.99 5.17
CA PRO A 72 3.53 1.06 5.62
C PRO A 72 2.97 -0.32 5.96
N LEU A 73 1.82 -0.35 6.67
CA LEU A 73 1.15 -1.60 6.99
C LEU A 73 0.75 -2.37 5.73
N PHE A 74 0.17 -1.70 4.73
CA PHE A 74 -0.21 -2.35 3.49
C PHE A 74 0.98 -2.94 2.73
N PHE A 75 2.12 -2.23 2.65
CA PHE A 75 3.33 -2.74 2.00
C PHE A 75 3.95 -3.90 2.78
N LEU A 76 3.95 -3.84 4.11
CA LEU A 76 4.41 -4.92 4.99
C LEU A 76 3.59 -6.20 4.81
N VAL A 77 2.26 -6.08 4.94
CA VAL A 77 1.32 -7.20 4.73
C VAL A 77 1.36 -7.69 3.29
N GLY A 78 1.51 -6.76 2.34
CA GLY A 78 1.73 -7.05 0.93
C GLY A 78 2.98 -7.89 0.70
N GLY A 79 4.08 -7.57 1.39
CA GLY A 79 5.32 -8.36 1.47
C GLY A 79 5.02 -9.80 1.84
N TYR A 80 4.51 -10.00 3.05
CA TYR A 80 4.16 -11.31 3.56
C TYR A 80 3.27 -12.10 2.58
N ALA A 81 2.17 -11.50 2.11
CA ALA A 81 1.20 -12.15 1.24
C ALA A 81 1.74 -12.44 -0.17
N ASN A 82 2.65 -11.61 -0.69
CA ASN A 82 3.28 -11.83 -1.99
C ASN A 82 4.31 -12.96 -1.90
N GLY A 83 5.11 -13.04 -0.83
CA GLY A 83 6.01 -14.17 -0.59
C GLY A 83 5.26 -15.49 -0.46
N ALA A 84 4.16 -15.50 0.31
CA ALA A 84 3.27 -16.66 0.46
C ALA A 84 2.72 -17.19 -0.85
N SER A 85 2.22 -16.26 -1.65
CA SER A 85 1.63 -16.59 -2.93
C SER A 85 2.68 -17.03 -3.93
N TRP A 86 3.84 -16.37 -3.95
CA TRP A 86 4.94 -16.69 -4.85
C TRP A 86 5.46 -18.10 -4.61
N ASP A 87 5.76 -18.47 -3.36
CA ASP A 87 6.20 -19.84 -3.01
C ASP A 87 5.14 -20.90 -3.33
N SER A 88 3.87 -20.60 -3.11
CA SER A 88 2.76 -21.50 -3.46
C SER A 88 2.62 -21.70 -4.97
N HIS A 89 2.80 -20.65 -5.79
CA HIS A 89 2.72 -20.77 -7.25
C HIS A 89 3.95 -21.45 -7.83
N ARG A 90 5.15 -21.17 -7.30
CA ARG A 90 6.38 -21.84 -7.70
C ARG A 90 6.35 -23.34 -7.39
N ARG A 91 5.80 -23.75 -6.24
CA ARG A 91 5.57 -25.18 -5.92
C ARG A 91 4.61 -25.88 -6.87
N ARG A 92 3.70 -25.14 -7.50
CA ARG A 92 2.74 -25.66 -8.49
C ARG A 92 3.26 -25.62 -9.93
N GLY A 93 4.52 -25.20 -10.15
CA GLY A 93 5.14 -25.14 -11.48
C GLY A 93 4.53 -24.08 -12.40
N VAL A 94 3.82 -23.09 -11.86
CA VAL A 94 3.20 -22.02 -12.65
C VAL A 94 4.26 -20.99 -13.04
N ASP A 95 4.22 -20.52 -14.29
CA ASP A 95 5.15 -19.52 -14.80
C ASP A 95 5.01 -18.15 -14.09
N THR A 96 6.13 -17.42 -14.03
CA THR A 96 6.25 -16.09 -13.40
C THR A 96 5.27 -15.10 -14.01
N ALA A 97 5.15 -15.09 -15.34
CA ALA A 97 4.24 -14.20 -16.04
C ALA A 97 2.78 -14.49 -15.68
N GLY A 98 2.41 -15.77 -15.54
CA GLY A 98 1.06 -16.17 -15.12
C GLY A 98 0.71 -15.68 -13.70
N TRP A 99 1.67 -15.72 -12.77
CA TRP A 99 1.46 -15.18 -11.43
C TRP A 99 1.29 -13.65 -11.44
N LEU A 100 2.16 -12.95 -12.18
CA LEU A 100 2.10 -11.50 -12.32
C LEU A 100 0.81 -11.04 -13.01
N LEU A 101 0.38 -11.70 -14.07
CA LEU A 101 -0.89 -11.41 -14.75
C LEU A 101 -2.10 -11.64 -13.85
N THR A 102 -2.10 -12.73 -13.07
CA THR A 102 -3.21 -13.03 -12.15
C THR A 102 -3.32 -11.97 -11.05
N ARG A 103 -2.18 -11.54 -10.49
CA ARG A 103 -2.13 -10.49 -9.47
C ARG A 103 -2.42 -9.11 -10.04
N GLY A 104 -1.77 -8.77 -11.15
CA GLY A 104 -1.95 -7.53 -11.91
C GLY A 104 -3.41 -7.35 -12.30
N ASN A 105 -4.04 -8.32 -12.96
CA ASN A 105 -5.43 -8.20 -13.41
C ASN A 105 -6.43 -8.00 -12.26
N ARG A 106 -6.21 -8.65 -11.10
CA ARG A 106 -7.09 -8.44 -9.94
C ARG A 106 -7.07 -7.01 -9.40
N LEU A 107 -5.98 -6.28 -9.62
CA LEU A 107 -5.83 -4.89 -9.21
C LEU A 107 -6.14 -3.90 -10.35
N LEU A 108 -5.68 -4.23 -11.56
CA LEU A 108 -5.86 -3.41 -12.75
C LEU A 108 -7.31 -3.38 -13.20
N ILE A 109 -8.06 -4.48 -13.14
CA ILE A 109 -9.46 -4.48 -13.60
C ILE A 109 -10.33 -3.49 -12.81
N PRO A 110 -10.41 -3.53 -11.46
CA PRO A 110 -11.18 -2.54 -10.70
C PRO A 110 -10.72 -1.11 -10.94
N THR A 111 -9.42 -0.92 -11.07
CA THR A 111 -8.81 0.40 -11.28
C THR A 111 -9.14 0.95 -12.66
N THR A 112 -9.03 0.14 -13.71
CA THR A 112 -9.41 0.54 -15.07
C THR A 112 -10.88 0.89 -15.15
N VAL A 113 -11.76 0.14 -14.47
CA VAL A 113 -13.18 0.48 -14.37
C VAL A 113 -13.37 1.84 -13.71
N LEU A 114 -12.70 2.10 -12.58
CA LEU A 114 -12.75 3.38 -11.88
C LEU A 114 -12.26 4.54 -12.77
N ILE A 115 -11.13 4.37 -13.44
CA ILE A 115 -10.53 5.38 -14.34
C ILE A 115 -11.46 5.67 -15.52
N VAL A 116 -11.97 4.64 -16.18
CA VAL A 116 -12.90 4.80 -17.30
C VAL A 116 -14.18 5.48 -16.84
N LEU A 117 -14.73 5.07 -15.69
CA LEU A 117 -15.91 5.70 -15.13
C LEU A 117 -15.66 7.18 -14.83
N ALA A 118 -14.55 7.54 -14.20
CA ALA A 118 -14.20 8.93 -13.92
C ALA A 118 -13.98 9.74 -15.21
N ALA A 119 -13.28 9.16 -16.19
CA ALA A 119 -13.00 9.80 -17.48
C ALA A 119 -14.27 10.06 -18.30
N VAL A 120 -15.32 9.25 -18.13
CA VAL A 120 -16.64 9.46 -18.75
C VAL A 120 -17.53 10.38 -17.90
N ALA A 121 -17.54 10.19 -16.58
CA ALA A 121 -18.39 10.95 -15.67
C ALA A 121 -18.02 12.43 -15.62
N ALA A 122 -16.73 12.77 -15.65
CA ALA A 122 -16.27 14.16 -15.61
C ALA A 122 -16.81 15.01 -16.78
N PRO A 123 -16.62 14.65 -18.07
CA PRO A 123 -17.18 15.42 -19.18
C PRO A 123 -18.71 15.39 -19.21
N VAL A 124 -19.35 14.28 -18.82
CA VAL A 124 -20.82 14.20 -18.74
C VAL A 124 -21.37 15.17 -17.68
N ALA A 125 -20.73 15.26 -16.52
CA ALA A 125 -21.10 16.21 -15.47
C ALA A 125 -20.94 17.66 -15.94
N ARG A 126 -19.85 17.98 -16.64
CA ARG A 126 -19.65 19.31 -17.26
C ARG A 126 -20.74 19.65 -18.27
N LEU A 127 -21.11 18.71 -19.14
CA LEU A 127 -22.18 18.90 -20.12
C LEU A 127 -23.56 19.04 -19.46
N ALA A 128 -23.76 18.44 -18.27
CA ALA A 128 -24.97 18.58 -17.46
C ALA A 128 -25.02 19.87 -16.62
N GLY A 129 -24.01 20.74 -16.72
CA GLY A 129 -23.96 22.02 -16.02
C GLY A 129 -23.29 21.99 -14.65
N ALA A 130 -22.55 20.93 -14.30
CA ALA A 130 -21.75 20.91 -13.09
C ALA A 130 -20.62 21.95 -13.15
N ALA A 131 -20.35 22.59 -12.02
CA ALA A 131 -19.31 23.59 -11.88
C ALA A 131 -17.90 22.98 -12.08
N GLU A 132 -16.98 23.83 -12.54
CA GLU A 132 -15.64 23.42 -12.98
C GLU A 132 -14.80 22.84 -11.85
N ASP A 133 -14.76 23.59 -10.76
CA ASP A 133 -14.17 23.32 -9.46
C ASP A 133 -14.66 21.99 -8.85
N VAL A 134 -15.96 21.73 -8.89
CA VAL A 134 -16.54 20.49 -8.35
C VAL A 134 -16.07 19.28 -9.13
N THR A 135 -16.01 19.39 -10.46
CA THR A 135 -15.57 18.28 -11.32
C THR A 135 -14.06 18.05 -11.19
N GLU A 136 -13.27 19.11 -11.12
CA GLU A 136 -11.82 19.03 -10.93
C GLU A 136 -11.49 18.37 -9.58
N THR A 137 -12.17 18.79 -8.52
CA THR A 137 -12.05 18.20 -7.18
C THR A 137 -12.41 16.71 -7.21
N ALA A 138 -13.51 16.34 -7.87
CA ALA A 138 -13.92 14.94 -7.98
C ALA A 138 -12.88 14.08 -8.72
N VAL A 139 -12.32 14.57 -9.84
CA VAL A 139 -11.26 13.88 -10.58
C VAL A 139 -10.00 13.76 -9.74
N TRP A 140 -9.62 14.84 -9.04
CA TRP A 140 -8.47 14.85 -8.14
C TRP A 140 -8.62 13.80 -7.03
N LEU A 141 -9.78 13.73 -6.36
CA LEU A 141 -10.08 12.71 -5.34
C LEU A 141 -9.95 11.28 -5.87
N VAL A 142 -10.38 11.02 -7.11
CA VAL A 142 -10.18 9.70 -7.76
C VAL A 142 -8.71 9.44 -8.07
N ALA A 143 -7.94 10.47 -8.42
CA ALA A 143 -6.53 10.34 -8.79
C ALA A 143 -5.62 10.07 -7.58
N ILE A 144 -5.95 10.57 -6.39
CA ILE A 144 -5.15 10.38 -5.17
C ILE A 144 -4.78 8.91 -4.93
N PRO A 145 -5.69 7.93 -4.86
CA PRO A 145 -5.30 6.55 -4.56
C PRO A 145 -4.50 5.86 -5.70
N LEU A 146 -4.47 6.42 -6.91
CA LEU A 146 -3.81 5.80 -8.07
C LEU A 146 -2.28 5.80 -7.95
N TRP A 147 -1.69 6.79 -7.26
CA TRP A 147 -0.24 6.80 -7.06
C TRP A 147 0.19 5.59 -6.22
N PHE A 148 -0.56 5.28 -5.17
CA PHE A 148 -0.27 4.18 -4.25
C PHE A 148 -0.41 2.84 -4.96
N LEU A 149 -1.44 2.69 -5.79
CA LEU A 149 -1.63 1.51 -6.61
C LEU A 149 -0.44 1.29 -7.54
N THR A 150 0.04 2.35 -8.19
CA THR A 150 1.21 2.29 -9.07
C THR A 150 2.45 1.81 -8.32
N ALA A 151 2.73 2.37 -7.14
CA ALA A 151 3.83 1.94 -6.29
C ALA A 151 3.68 0.47 -5.85
N TYR A 152 2.48 0.05 -5.44
CA TYR A 152 2.21 -1.33 -5.06
C TYR A 152 2.38 -2.31 -6.22
N LEU A 153 1.90 -1.96 -7.43
CA LEU A 153 2.12 -2.75 -8.63
C LEU A 153 3.61 -2.89 -8.93
N ALA A 154 4.39 -1.82 -8.84
CA ALA A 154 5.84 -1.88 -9.01
C ALA A 154 6.50 -2.86 -8.03
N VAL A 155 6.11 -2.82 -6.75
CA VAL A 155 6.60 -3.76 -5.72
C VAL A 155 6.19 -5.21 -6.02
N VAL A 156 4.96 -5.45 -6.49
CA VAL A 156 4.52 -6.78 -6.93
C VAL A 156 5.36 -7.27 -8.12
N MET A 157 5.62 -6.40 -9.09
CA MET A 157 6.45 -6.70 -10.26
C MET A 157 7.90 -6.99 -9.90
N LEU A 158 8.43 -6.37 -8.85
CA LEU A 158 9.78 -6.61 -8.35
C LEU A 158 9.88 -7.86 -7.46
N THR A 159 8.76 -8.42 -7.01
CA THR A 159 8.73 -9.60 -6.11
C THR A 159 9.51 -10.81 -6.65
N PRO A 160 9.40 -11.21 -7.94
CA PRO A 160 10.15 -12.35 -8.48
C PRO A 160 11.68 -12.17 -8.41
N ILE A 161 12.16 -10.93 -8.40
CA ILE A 161 13.59 -10.57 -8.30
C ILE A 161 14.01 -10.48 -6.83
N LEU A 162 13.22 -9.79 -6.01
CA LEU A 162 13.56 -9.53 -4.62
C LEU A 162 13.40 -10.74 -3.73
N HIS A 163 12.41 -11.60 -3.98
CA HIS A 163 12.18 -12.79 -3.17
C HIS A 163 13.37 -13.77 -3.15
N PRO A 164 13.98 -14.18 -4.30
CA PRO A 164 15.17 -15.01 -4.26
C PRO A 164 16.40 -14.28 -3.70
N LEU A 165 16.51 -12.96 -3.86
CA LEU A 165 17.57 -12.18 -3.22
C LEU A 165 17.41 -12.17 -1.70
N HIS A 166 16.19 -11.95 -1.21
CA HIS A 166 15.84 -12.01 0.21
C HIS A 166 16.16 -13.38 0.79
N ARG A 167 15.79 -14.47 0.11
CA ARG A 167 16.10 -15.83 0.59
C ARG A 167 17.60 -16.14 0.64
N ARG A 168 18.44 -15.42 -0.12
CA ARG A 168 19.90 -15.61 -0.13
C ARG A 168 20.62 -14.71 0.86
N ALA A 169 20.15 -13.48 1.02
CA ALA A 169 20.86 -12.42 1.74
C ALA A 169 20.10 -11.89 2.97
N GLY A 170 18.86 -12.33 3.21
CA GLY A 170 18.04 -12.02 4.39
C GLY A 170 17.98 -10.52 4.69
N TRP A 171 18.36 -10.17 5.92
CA TRP A 171 18.42 -8.79 6.42
C TRP A 171 19.33 -7.87 5.61
N THR A 172 20.36 -8.40 4.94
CA THR A 172 21.27 -7.59 4.11
C THR A 172 20.52 -6.85 3.01
N VAL A 173 19.47 -7.45 2.42
CA VAL A 173 18.66 -6.77 1.39
C VAL A 173 17.95 -5.56 1.99
N ILE A 174 17.40 -5.69 3.20
CA ILE A 174 16.72 -4.59 3.90
C ILE A 174 17.72 -3.49 4.23
N VAL A 175 18.88 -3.84 4.81
CA VAL A 175 19.92 -2.88 5.18
C VAL A 175 20.46 -2.14 3.95
N VAL A 176 20.68 -2.83 2.84
CA VAL A 176 21.11 -2.20 1.58
C VAL A 176 20.05 -1.24 1.07
N LEU A 177 18.77 -1.63 1.04
CA LEU A 177 17.70 -0.74 0.60
C LEU A 177 17.60 0.52 1.47
N VAL A 178 17.66 0.36 2.80
CA VAL A 178 17.67 1.50 3.74
C VAL A 178 18.91 2.37 3.55
N GLY A 179 20.08 1.76 3.32
CA GLY A 179 21.32 2.47 3.04
C GLY A 179 21.26 3.28 1.75
N VAL A 180 20.65 2.74 0.68
CA VAL A 180 20.44 3.46 -0.57
C VAL A 180 19.47 4.63 -0.37
N VAL A 181 18.36 4.42 0.35
CA VAL A 181 17.41 5.50 0.71
C VAL A 181 18.13 6.63 1.44
N ALA A 182 18.86 6.30 2.51
CA ALA A 182 19.60 7.28 3.30
C ALA A 182 20.66 8.02 2.47
N LEU A 183 21.34 7.33 1.56
CA LEU A 183 22.30 7.95 0.65
C LEU A 183 21.62 8.90 -0.34
N THR A 184 20.46 8.51 -0.88
CA THR A 184 19.70 9.37 -1.80
C THR A 184 19.14 10.61 -1.09
N ASP A 185 18.64 10.46 0.14
CA ASP A 185 18.19 11.58 0.98
C ASP A 185 19.34 12.53 1.30
N ALA A 186 20.50 11.99 1.68
CA ALA A 186 21.68 12.78 1.97
C ALA A 186 22.21 13.49 0.73
N ALA A 187 22.19 12.84 -0.44
CA ALA A 187 22.60 13.45 -1.70
C ALA A 187 21.65 14.60 -2.10
N GLU A 188 20.35 14.45 -1.90
CA GLU A 188 19.38 15.51 -2.16
C GLU A 188 19.61 16.71 -1.24
N GLN A 189 19.81 16.48 0.06
CA GLN A 189 20.05 17.56 1.04
C GLN A 189 21.42 18.23 0.91
N LEU A 190 22.49 17.46 0.63
CA LEU A 190 23.86 17.97 0.67
C LEU A 190 24.37 18.44 -0.69
N LEU A 191 23.95 17.79 -1.77
CA LEU A 191 24.44 18.05 -3.13
C LEU A 191 23.40 18.78 -4.00
N GLY A 192 22.17 18.97 -3.48
CA GLY A 192 21.11 19.70 -4.17
C GLY A 192 20.68 19.06 -5.50
N VAL A 193 20.91 17.76 -5.66
CA VAL A 193 20.59 17.02 -6.90
C VAL A 193 19.07 16.84 -6.97
N PRO A 194 18.35 17.57 -7.86
CA PRO A 194 16.91 17.42 -7.97
C PRO A 194 16.59 16.12 -8.72
N HIS A 195 15.45 15.49 -8.41
CA HIS A 195 14.82 14.39 -9.15
C HIS A 195 15.11 12.93 -8.75
N ILE A 196 15.68 12.64 -7.57
CA ILE A 196 15.76 11.25 -7.05
C ILE A 196 14.48 10.83 -6.29
N THR A 197 13.55 11.76 -6.11
CA THR A 197 12.37 11.60 -5.23
C THR A 197 11.53 10.37 -5.58
N LEU A 198 11.26 10.08 -6.86
CA LEU A 198 10.40 8.95 -7.24
C LEU A 198 11.04 7.59 -6.95
N VAL A 199 12.33 7.45 -7.26
CA VAL A 199 13.08 6.20 -7.03
C VAL A 199 13.23 5.97 -5.54
N ASN A 200 13.63 7.01 -4.80
CA ASN A 200 13.75 6.96 -3.36
C ASN A 200 12.43 6.56 -2.69
N TYR A 201 11.33 7.16 -3.14
CA TYR A 201 9.99 6.82 -2.67
C TYR A 201 9.65 5.34 -2.87
N LEU A 202 9.92 4.79 -4.05
CA LEU A 202 9.74 3.37 -4.32
C LEU A 202 10.63 2.51 -3.42
N LEU A 203 11.88 2.90 -3.20
CA LEU A 203 12.85 2.17 -2.38
C LEU A 203 12.43 2.09 -0.91
N VAL A 204 11.87 3.16 -0.34
CA VAL A 204 11.31 3.15 1.02
C VAL A 204 10.21 2.08 1.15
N TRP A 205 9.25 2.08 0.22
CA TRP A 205 8.17 1.08 0.22
C TRP A 205 8.69 -0.34 -0.04
N LEU A 206 9.74 -0.47 -0.85
CA LEU A 206 10.42 -1.73 -1.09
C LEU A 206 11.07 -2.26 0.19
N ALA A 207 11.73 -1.40 0.97
CA ALA A 207 12.33 -1.77 2.24
C ALA A 207 11.27 -2.30 3.22
N VAL A 208 10.14 -1.58 3.37
CA VAL A 208 9.01 -2.02 4.21
C VAL A 208 8.42 -3.34 3.70
N HIS A 209 8.31 -3.50 2.37
CA HIS A 209 7.87 -4.75 1.76
C HIS A 209 8.82 -5.92 2.04
N GLN A 210 10.13 -5.70 2.02
CA GLN A 210 11.13 -6.70 2.39
C GLN A 210 11.06 -7.09 3.88
N VAL A 211 10.73 -6.16 4.78
CA VAL A 211 10.44 -6.51 6.18
C VAL A 211 9.27 -7.48 6.28
N GLY A 212 8.29 -7.37 5.38
CA GLY A 212 7.18 -8.31 5.27
C GLY A 212 7.61 -9.73 4.89
N PHE A 213 8.64 -9.86 4.04
CA PHE A 213 9.27 -11.17 3.77
C PHE A 213 10.04 -11.69 4.98
N ALA A 214 10.82 -10.83 5.66
CA ALA A 214 11.56 -11.22 6.86
C ALA A 214 10.61 -11.73 7.98
N TRP A 215 9.46 -11.08 8.12
CA TRP A 215 8.42 -11.51 9.05
C TRP A 215 7.87 -12.90 8.71
N ARG A 216 7.57 -13.13 7.44
CA ARG A 216 7.10 -14.43 6.93
C ARG A 216 8.10 -15.55 7.17
N ASP A 217 9.38 -15.26 6.97
CA ASP A 217 10.46 -16.24 7.14
C ASP A 217 10.81 -16.46 8.62
N GLY A 218 10.07 -15.84 9.56
CA GLY A 218 10.25 -15.99 11.01
C GLY A 218 11.46 -15.23 11.56
N MET A 219 12.09 -14.37 10.76
CA MET A 219 13.30 -13.63 11.15
C MET A 219 13.04 -12.57 12.23
N LEU A 220 11.75 -12.22 12.47
CA LEU A 220 11.34 -11.32 13.55
C LEU A 220 11.10 -12.04 14.89
N ASP A 221 10.86 -13.36 14.87
CA ASP A 221 10.67 -14.18 16.07
C ASP A 221 11.99 -14.75 16.61
N ASP A 222 13.07 -14.60 15.84
CA ASP A 222 14.39 -15.02 16.27
C ASP A 222 14.85 -14.12 17.42
N ARG A 223 14.97 -14.70 18.62
CA ARG A 223 15.32 -14.05 19.91
C ARG A 223 16.59 -13.18 19.88
N ARG A 224 17.31 -13.17 18.75
CA ARG A 224 18.50 -12.36 18.45
C ARG A 224 18.18 -10.90 18.12
N VAL A 225 17.02 -10.58 17.54
CA VAL A 225 16.63 -9.18 17.26
C VAL A 225 16.22 -8.46 18.55
N ALA A 226 15.55 -9.16 19.48
CA ALA A 226 15.23 -8.64 20.80
C ALA A 226 16.49 -8.36 21.66
N ALA A 227 17.59 -9.08 21.43
CA ALA A 227 18.86 -8.86 22.12
C ALA A 227 19.74 -7.76 21.50
N GLY A 228 19.43 -7.30 20.28
CA GLY A 228 20.16 -6.21 19.62
C GLY A 228 19.59 -4.81 19.90
N LEU A 229 18.43 -4.74 20.56
CA LEU A 229 17.72 -3.50 20.92
C LEU A 229 17.62 -3.28 22.44
N ALA A 230 18.28 -4.12 23.25
CA ALA A 230 18.43 -3.97 24.70
C ALA A 230 19.88 -3.64 25.03
#